data_AF-A0A3S5BS58-F1
#
_entry.id   AF-A0A3S5BS58-F1
#
_cell.length_a   1.000
_cell.length_b   1.000
_cell.length_c   1.000
_cell.angle_alpha   90.00
_cell.angle_beta   90.00
_cell.angle_gamma   90.00
#
_symmetry.space_group_name_H-M   'P 1'
#
loop_
_entity.id
_entity.type
_entity.pdbx_description
1 polymer ?
#
loop_
_entity_poly.entity_id
_entity_poly.type
_entity_poly.pdbx_seq_one_letter_code
_entity_poly.pdbx_strand_id
1 'polypeptide(L)' 'MSGGSSMFKNLDRRIQQDIKRIVDNRLRITEELSGGRIKPTPIDVRVVSHPHQRYAVWFGGSLLASTVAK' A
#
# COMPACT_ATOMS: atom_id res chain seq x y z
N MET A 1 2.71 3.04 -5.94
CA MET A 1 1.86 4.17 -6.39
C MET A 1 2.21 4.50 -7.83
N SER A 2 1.35 5.20 -8.58
CA SER A 2 1.58 5.52 -10.00
C SER A 2 0.95 6.87 -10.37
N GLY A 3 1.58 7.60 -11.29
CA GLY A 3 1.07 8.84 -11.87
C GLY A 3 1.60 10.11 -11.22
N GLY A 4 1.38 11.25 -11.89
CA GLY A 4 1.85 12.56 -11.42
C GLY A 4 1.20 13.01 -10.11
N SER A 5 -0.10 12.77 -9.95
CA SER A 5 -0.85 13.13 -8.74
C SER A 5 -0.45 12.34 -7.50
N SER A 6 0.34 11.28 -7.65
CA SER A 6 0.87 10.49 -6.54
C SER A 6 2.26 10.95 -6.07
N MET A 7 2.83 11.99 -6.68
CA MET A 7 4.21 12.45 -6.41
C MET A 7 4.31 13.45 -5.25
N PHE A 8 3.22 13.75 -4.55
CA PHE A 8 3.25 14.67 -3.41
C PHE A 8 4.17 14.15 -2.31
N LYS A 9 4.98 15.04 -1.75
CA LYS A 9 5.91 14.71 -0.65
C LYS A 9 5.14 14.10 0.52
N ASN A 10 5.62 12.97 1.03
CA ASN A 10 5.06 12.21 2.16
C ASN A 10 3.65 11.64 1.94
N LEU A 11 3.15 11.61 0.70
CA LEU A 11 1.82 11.03 0.40
C LEU A 11 1.77 9.54 0.73
N ASP A 12 2.84 8.81 0.42
CA ASP A 12 3.04 7.40 0.74
C ASP A 12 2.94 7.13 2.25
N ARG A 13 3.70 7.90 3.04
CA ARG A 13 3.70 7.80 4.51
C ARG A 13 2.31 8.10 5.07
N ARG A 14 1.64 9.13 4.57
CA ARG A 14 0.29 9.50 5.02
C ARG A 14 -0.70 8.38 4.75
N ILE A 15 -0.76 7.89 3.51
CA ILE A 15 -1.68 6.82 3.13
C ILE A 15 -1.42 5.56 3.96
N GLN A 16 -0.15 5.19 4.17
CA GLN A 16 0.20 4.01 4.97
C GLN A 16 -0.30 4.14 6.41
N GLN A 17 -0.08 5.29 7.05
CA GLN A 17 -0.52 5.53 8.42
C GLN A 17 -2.05 5.57 8.53
N ASP A 18 -2.73 6.25 7.61
CA ASP A 18 -4.18 6.40 7.64
C ASP A 18 -4.87 5.03 7.43
N ILE A 19 -4.40 4.23 6.48
CA ILE A 19 -4.91 2.86 6.27
C ILE A 19 -4.60 1.98 7.48
N LYS A 20 -3.39 2.06 8.03
CA LYS A 20 -3.01 1.26 9.22
C LYS A 20 -3.92 1.57 10.41
N ARG A 21 -4.22 2.85 10.67
CA ARG A 21 -5.17 3.26 11.73
C ARG A 21 -6.58 2.69 11.50
N ILE A 22 -7.08 2.70 10.26
CA ILE A 22 -8.41 2.15 9.93
C ILE A 22 -8.43 0.64 10.18
N VAL A 23 -7.40 -0.07 9.73
CA VAL A 23 -7.28 -1.52 9.88
C VAL A 23 -7.17 -1.92 11.35
N ASP A 24 -6.30 -1.26 12.11
CA ASP A 24 -6.11 -1.56 13.54
C ASP A 24 -7.39 -1.30 14.35
N ASN A 25 -8.11 -0.21 14.04
CA ASN A 25 -9.42 0.06 14.64
C ASN A 25 -10.45 -1.03 14.34
N ARG A 26 -10.49 -1.54 13.11
CA ARG A 26 -11.39 -2.62 12.73
C ARG A 26 -11.05 -3.92 13.45
N LEU A 27 -9.77 -4.25 13.57
CA LEU A 27 -9.33 -5.45 14.28
C LEU A 27 -9.70 -5.38 15.76
N ARG A 28 -9.49 -4.21 16.41
CA ARG A 28 -9.90 -3.98 17.80
C ARG A 28 -11.41 -4.18 18.00
N ILE A 29 -12.25 -3.58 17.16
CA ILE A 29 -13.72 -3.74 17.24
C ILE A 29 -14.11 -5.22 17.05
N THR A 30 -13.44 -5.92 16.13
CA THR A 30 -13.72 -7.35 15.87
C THR A 30 -13.37 -8.22 17.08
N GLU A 31 -12.26 -7.92 17.76
CA GLU A 31 -11.84 -8.62 18.99
C GLU A 31 -12.83 -8.35 20.15
N GLU A 32 -13.26 -7.10 20.32
CA GLU A 32 -14.26 -6.69 21.31
C GLU A 32 -15.61 -7.40 21.08
N LEU A 33 -16.11 -7.41 19.84
CA LEU A 33 -17.37 -8.08 19.47
C LEU A 33 -17.30 -9.61 19.60
N SER A 34 -16.12 -10.20 19.41
CA SER A 34 -15.91 -11.64 19.56
C SER A 34 -15.79 -12.07 21.02
N GLY A 35 -15.85 -11.13 21.98
CA GLY A 35 -15.65 -11.39 23.41
C GLY A 35 -14.28 -12.01 23.70
N GLY A 36 -13.26 -11.66 22.91
CA GLY A 36 -11.92 -12.22 23.01
C GLY A 36 -11.75 -13.67 22.52
N ARG A 37 -12.80 -14.30 21.98
CA ARG A 37 -12.72 -15.68 21.43
C ARG A 37 -11.92 -15.76 20.13
N ILE A 38 -11.91 -14.66 19.37
CA ILE A 38 -11.19 -14.54 18.11
C ILE A 38 -10.16 -13.44 18.28
N LYS A 39 -8.87 -13.80 18.23
CA LYS A 39 -7.77 -12.84 18.15
C LYS A 39 -7.39 -12.64 16.69
N PRO A 40 -7.68 -11.47 16.10
CA PRO A 40 -7.34 -11.21 14.71
C PRO A 40 -5.82 -11.17 14.52
N THR A 41 -5.33 -11.78 13.44
CA THR A 41 -3.92 -11.65 13.06
C THR A 41 -3.62 -10.20 12.66
N PRO A 42 -2.54 -9.57 13.17
CA PRO A 42 -2.16 -8.22 12.76
C PRO A 42 -1.94 -8.13 11.25
N ILE A 43 -2.52 -7.11 10.63
CA ILE A 43 -2.37 -6.86 9.19
C ILE A 43 -1.21 -5.87 8.96
N ASP A 44 -0.23 -6.29 8.18
CA ASP A 44 0.84 -5.40 7.70
C ASP A 44 0.34 -4.54 6.54
N VAL A 45 0.59 -3.24 6.62
CA VAL A 45 0.16 -2.25 5.63
C VAL A 45 1.39 -1.58 5.07
N ARG A 46 1.65 -1.81 3.77
CA ARG A 46 2.81 -1.24 3.07
C ARG A 46 2.38 -0.43 1.86
N VAL A 47 2.77 0.84 1.80
CA VAL A 47 2.61 1.68 0.62
C VAL A 47 3.98 1.88 -0.03
N VAL A 48 4.10 1.50 -1.30
CA VAL A 48 5.38 1.56 -2.01
C VAL A 48 5.47 2.82 -2.86
N SER A 49 6.50 3.61 -2.57
CA SER A 49 6.96 4.73 -3.38
C SER A 49 8.28 4.45 -4.09
N HIS A 50 8.47 5.02 -5.29
CA HIS A 50 9.67 4.81 -6.09
C HIS A 50 9.92 6.00 -7.03
N PRO A 51 11.18 6.24 -7.48
CA PRO A 51 11.51 7.41 -8.31
C PRO A 51 10.75 7.49 -9.64
N HIS A 52 10.53 6.35 -10.32
CA HIS A 52 9.84 6.30 -11.61
C HIS A 52 8.29 6.31 -11.51
N GLN A 53 7.73 6.87 -10.43
CA GLN A 53 6.29 6.89 -10.19
C GLN A 53 5.48 7.65 -11.24
N ARG A 54 5.99 8.80 -11.72
CA ARG A 54 5.28 9.66 -12.67
C ARG A 54 4.86 8.92 -13.94
N TYR A 55 5.72 8.04 -14.43
CA TYR A 55 5.50 7.24 -15.64
C TYR A 55 5.56 5.74 -15.35
N ALA A 56 5.14 5.31 -14.15
CA ALA A 56 5.34 3.93 -13.69
C ALA A 56 4.79 2.89 -14.66
N VAL A 57 3.66 3.17 -15.31
CA VAL A 57 3.04 2.28 -16.32
C VAL A 57 3.94 2.12 -17.54
N TRP A 58 4.41 3.23 -18.12
CA TRP A 58 5.27 3.20 -19.30
C TRP A 58 6.63 2.57 -18.97
N PHE A 59 7.23 2.93 -17.83
CA PHE A 59 8.50 2.39 -17.37
C PHE A 59 8.41 0.87 -17.14
N GLY A 60 7.33 0.39 -16.50
CA GLY A 60 7.09 -1.04 -16.32
C GLY A 60 6.95 -1.80 -17.65
N GLY A 61 6.23 -1.23 -18.62
CA GLY A 61 6.11 -1.82 -19.96
C GLY A 61 7.44 -1.90 -20.70
N SER A 62 8.25 -0.84 -20.64
CA SER A 62 9.58 -0.80 -21.26
C SER A 62 10.54 -1.82 -20.63
N LEU A 63 10.54 -1.94 -19.29
CA LEU A 63 11.33 -2.95 -18.59
C LEU A 63 10.91 -4.37 -19.00
N LEU A 64 9.61 -4.66 -19.00
CA LEU A 64 9.10 -5.99 -19.36
C LEU A 64 9.46 -6.34 -20.80
N ALA A 65 9.23 -5.43 -21.76
CA ALA A 65 9.58 -5.65 -23.17
C ALA A 65 11.07 -5.95 -23.36
N SER A 66 11.93 -5.29 -22.57
CA SER A 66 13.38 -5.52 -22.61
C SER A 66 13.80 -6.91 -22.13
N THR A 67 12.98 -7.60 -21.33
CA THR A 67 13.27 -8.98 -20.90
C THR A 67 12.85 -10.05 -21.90
N VAL A 68 11.86 -9.76 -22.75
CA VAL A 68 11.34 -10.69 -23.78
C VAL A 68 12.00 -10.50 -25.15
N ALA A 69 12.65 -9.35 -25.37
CA ALA A 69 13.41 -9.07 -26.59
C ALA A 69 14.81 -9.74 -26.62
N LYS A 70 15.04 -10.71 -25.74
CA LYS A 70 16.16 -11.65 -25.74
C LYS A 70 15.65 -13.04 -26.02
#